data_AF-M7TU75-F1
#
_entry.id   AF-M7TU75-F1
#
_cell.length_a   1.000
_cell.length_b   1.000
_cell.length_c   1.000
_cell.angle_alpha   90.00
_cell.angle_beta   90.00
_cell.angle_gamma   90.00
#
_symmetry.space_group_name_H-M   'P 1'
#
loop_
_entity.id
_entity.type
_entity.pdbx_description
1 polymer ?
#
loop_
_entity_poly.entity_id
_entity_poly.type
_entity_poly.pdbx_seq_one_letter_code
_entity_poly.pdbx_strand_id
1 'polypeptide(L)' 'QTQSQSPQGISGTHRPNGILIMSGTNVKNGKKLSNSIKIEDVAPTILKLFNISIPDKMDGAVILEAFKNRQI' A
#
# COMPACT_ATOMS: atom_id res chain seq x y z
N GLN A 1 33.02 -11.81 -35.11
CA GLN A 1 31.75 -12.23 -34.47
C GLN A 1 31.54 -11.32 -33.27
N THR A 2 30.58 -10.39 -33.35
CA THR A 2 30.24 -9.49 -32.25
C THR A 2 29.22 -10.19 -31.35
N GLN A 3 29.67 -10.70 -30.21
CA GLN A 3 28.78 -11.27 -29.21
C GLN A 3 27.98 -10.13 -28.55
N SER A 4 26.68 -10.07 -28.86
CA SER A 4 25.70 -9.27 -28.14
C SER A 4 25.51 -9.89 -26.76
N GLN A 5 26.11 -9.29 -25.72
CA GLN A 5 25.78 -9.65 -24.35
C GLN A 5 24.39 -9.10 -24.03
N SER A 6 23.43 -10.00 -23.82
CA SER A 6 22.14 -9.66 -23.24
C SER A 6 22.39 -9.13 -21.82
N PRO A 7 21.78 -8.00 -21.40
CA PRO A 7 21.96 -7.53 -20.04
C PRO A 7 21.35 -8.57 -19.11
N GLN A 8 22.18 -9.18 -18.26
CA GLN A 8 21.71 -10.04 -17.17
C GLN A 8 20.76 -9.20 -16.29
N GLY A 9 19.45 -9.41 -16.46
CA GLY A 9 18.44 -8.73 -15.66
C GLY A 9 18.59 -9.15 -14.19
N ILE A 10 18.95 -8.22 -13.32
CA ILE A 10 19.02 -8.45 -11.88
C ILE A 10 17.59 -8.67 -11.37
N SER A 11 17.25 -9.92 -11.04
CA SER A 11 15.99 -10.26 -10.36
C SER A 11 16.11 -9.99 -8.84
N GLY A 12 14.98 -9.79 -8.15
CA GLY A 12 14.98 -9.49 -6.71
C GLY A 12 15.30 -8.03 -6.33
N THR A 13 15.32 -7.12 -7.30
CA THR A 13 15.45 -5.68 -7.01
C THR A 13 14.10 -5.13 -6.51
N HIS A 14 14.04 -4.78 -5.22
CA HIS A 14 12.86 -4.13 -4.65
C HIS A 14 12.76 -2.70 -5.16
N ARG A 15 11.56 -2.30 -5.60
CA ARG A 15 11.24 -0.89 -5.88
C ARG A 15 10.67 -0.26 -4.61
N PRO A 16 11.16 0.92 -4.20
CA PRO A 16 10.69 1.56 -2.98
C PRO A 16 9.26 2.10 -3.11
N ASN A 17 8.79 2.35 -4.34
CA ASN A 17 7.51 2.99 -4.63
C ASN A 17 6.57 2.02 -5.35
N GLY A 18 5.30 2.01 -4.93
CA GLY A 18 4.21 1.27 -5.56
C GLY A 18 3.04 2.16 -5.96
N ILE A 19 1.93 1.54 -6.37
CA ILE A 19 0.67 2.21 -6.67
C ILE A 19 -0.40 1.67 -5.70
N LEU A 20 -1.09 2.57 -5.02
CA LEU A 20 -2.25 2.25 -4.18
C LEU A 20 -3.54 2.77 -4.83
N ILE A 21 -4.50 1.88 -5.07
CA ILE A 21 -5.85 2.22 -5.52
C ILE A 21 -6.83 1.54 -4.57
N MET A 22 -7.79 2.30 -4.06
CA MET A 22 -8.81 1.81 -3.14
C MET A 22 -10.20 2.08 -3.73
N SER A 23 -11.09 1.10 -3.60
CA SER A 23 -12.48 1.22 -4.06
C SER A 23 -13.39 0.39 -3.16
N GLY A 24 -14.60 0.88 -2.92
CA GLY A 24 -15.59 0.21 -2.09
C GLY A 24 -16.64 1.17 -1.55
N THR A 25 -17.71 0.62 -0.99
CA THR A 25 -18.83 1.38 -0.42
C THR A 25 -18.37 2.37 0.67
N ASN A 26 -17.38 1.99 1.46
CA ASN A 26 -16.84 2.79 2.57
C ASN A 26 -15.66 3.69 2.18
N VAL A 27 -15.14 3.58 0.95
CA VAL A 27 -13.99 4.36 0.45
C VAL A 27 -14.47 5.67 -0.17
N LYS A 28 -13.74 6.77 0.04
CA LYS A 28 -14.02 8.06 -0.58
C LYS A 28 -13.71 8.01 -2.08
N ASN A 29 -14.67 8.40 -2.92
CA ASN A 29 -14.50 8.48 -4.36
C ASN A 29 -13.78 9.77 -4.77
N GLY A 30 -12.96 9.73 -5.83
CA GLY A 30 -12.28 10.89 -6.41
C GLY A 30 -11.24 11.54 -5.50
N LYS A 31 -10.92 10.93 -4.36
CA LYS A 31 -10.00 11.50 -3.38
C LYS A 31 -8.57 11.08 -3.70
N LYS A 32 -7.72 12.05 -4.01
CA LYS A 32 -6.27 11.85 -3.95
C LYS A 32 -5.84 11.82 -2.48
N LEU A 33 -5.15 10.75 -2.12
CA LEU A 33 -4.61 10.57 -0.77
C LEU A 33 -3.35 11.41 -0.57
N SER A 34 -2.99 11.66 0.68
CA SER A 34 -1.79 12.41 1.05
C SER A 34 -0.51 11.67 0.63
N ASN A 35 0.56 12.42 0.37
CA ASN A 35 1.88 11.85 0.05
C ASN A 35 2.57 11.22 1.27
N SER A 36 1.96 11.30 2.47
CA SER A 36 2.49 10.70 3.69
C SER A 36 2.18 9.21 3.84
N ILE A 37 1.34 8.64 2.95
CA ILE A 37 1.03 7.21 2.98
C ILE A 37 2.25 6.42 2.56
N LYS A 38 2.52 5.36 3.32
CA LYS A 38 3.61 4.42 3.09
C LYS A 38 3.05 3.04 2.74
N ILE A 39 3.91 2.20 2.16
CA ILE A 39 3.55 0.82 1.85
C ILE A 39 3.22 0.00 3.11
N GLU A 40 3.87 0.30 4.24
CA GLU A 40 3.62 -0.34 5.53
C GLU A 40 2.20 -0.07 6.08
N ASP A 41 1.54 1.02 5.67
CA ASP A 41 0.17 1.38 6.11
C ASP A 41 -0.91 0.44 5.53
N VAL A 42 -0.59 -0.31 4.46
CA VAL A 42 -1.54 -1.20 3.78
C VAL A 42 -1.97 -2.35 4.70
N ALA A 43 -1.03 -2.96 5.42
CA ALA A 43 -1.32 -4.08 6.31
C ALA A 43 -2.28 -3.72 7.46
N PRO A 44 -2.02 -2.72 8.32
CA PRO A 44 -2.95 -2.35 9.39
C PRO A 44 -4.30 -1.86 8.84
N THR A 45 -4.33 -1.23 7.66
CA THR A 45 -5.59 -0.84 7.00
C THR A 45 -6.44 -2.04 6.62
N ILE A 46 -5.83 -3.09 6.05
CA ILE A 46 -6.54 -4.33 5.73
C ILE A 46 -7.04 -4.99 7.01
N LEU A 47 -6.21 -5.12 8.05
CA LEU A 47 -6.65 -5.74 9.32
C LEU A 47 -7.87 -5.02 9.89
N LYS A 48 -7.86 -3.68 9.88
CA LYS A 48 -9.00 -2.89 10.35
C LYS A 48 -10.28 -3.19 9.56
N LEU A 49 -10.20 -3.26 8.24
CA LEU A 49 -11.34 -3.57 7.36
C LEU A 49 -11.95 -4.96 7.60
N PHE A 50 -11.15 -5.91 8.08
CA PHE A 50 -11.61 -7.25 8.41
C PHE A 50 -12.00 -7.39 9.88
N ASN A 51 -12.07 -6.28 10.63
CA ASN A 51 -12.32 -6.27 12.07
C ASN A 51 -11.33 -7.12 12.87
N ILE A 52 -10.07 -7.20 12.41
CA ILE A 52 -8.99 -7.91 13.08
C ILE A 52 -8.18 -6.91 13.90
N SER A 53 -7.82 -7.29 15.13
CA SER A 53 -6.97 -6.48 16.00
C SER A 53 -5.59 -6.25 15.37
N ILE A 54 -5.14 -5.01 15.35
CA ILE A 54 -3.80 -4.65 14.87
C ILE A 54 -2.79 -5.00 15.98
N PRO A 55 -1.74 -5.78 15.69
CA PRO A 55 -0.71 -6.11 16.68
C PRO A 55 0.05 -4.87 17.16
N ASP A 56 0.45 -4.85 18.45
CA ASP A 56 1.25 -3.75 19.03
C ASP A 56 2.62 -3.60 18.35
N LYS A 57 3.16 -4.68 17.78
CA LYS A 57 4.42 -4.71 17.04
C LYS A 57 4.16 -4.83 15.54
N MET A 58 3.68 -3.74 14.95
CA MET A 58 3.47 -3.59 13.51
C MET A 58 3.81 -2.15 13.10
N ASP A 59 4.58 -1.99 12.03
CA ASP A 59 4.83 -0.68 11.44
C ASP A 59 3.60 -0.20 10.64
N GLY A 60 3.52 1.11 10.45
CA GLY A 60 2.45 1.76 9.70
C GLY A 60 1.21 2.07 10.53
N ALA A 61 0.28 2.77 9.90
CA ALA A 61 -0.97 3.18 10.51
C ALA A 61 -2.15 2.98 9.54
N VAL A 62 -3.37 2.94 10.09
CA VAL A 62 -4.58 2.84 9.26
C VAL A 62 -4.72 4.11 8.42
N ILE A 63 -4.95 3.95 7.11
CA ILE A 63 -5.18 5.04 6.15
C ILE A 63 -6.61 5.59 6.32
N LEU A 64 -6.90 6.19 7.47
CA LEU A 64 -8.23 6.68 7.83
C LEU A 64 -8.77 7.74 6.84
N GLU A 65 -7.89 8.49 6.17
CA GLU A 65 -8.30 9.49 5.20
C GLU A 65 -8.97 8.89 3.95
N ALA A 66 -8.70 7.62 3.62
CA ALA A 66 -9.30 6.92 2.49
C ALA A 66 -10.78 6.60 2.70
N PHE A 67 -11.28 6.64 3.94
CA PHE A 67 -12.62 6.18 4.28
C PHE A 67 -13.60 7.30 4.58
N LYS A 68 -14.88 7.08 4.24
CA LYS A 68 -15.99 8.02 4.48
C LYS A 68 -16.25 8.23 5.98
N ASN A 69 -16.15 7.16 6.76
CA ASN A 69 -16.26 7.17 8.22
C ASN A 69 -14.93 6.69 8.85
N ARG A 70 -14.62 7.17 10.05
CA ARG A 70 -13.43 6.75 10.82
C ARG A 70 -13.67 5.48 11.64
N GLN A 71 -14.91 5.02 11.74
CA GLN A 71 -15.30 3.77 12.41
C GLN A 71 -15.38 2.58 11.43
N ILE A 72 -14.48 2.54 10.45
CA ILE A 72 -14.28 1.34 9.63
C ILE A 72 -13.61 0.22 10.41
#